data_AF-A0AA90CQD0-F1
#
_entry.id   AF-A0AA90CQD0-F1
#
_cell.length_a   1.000
_cell.length_b   1.000
_cell.length_c   1.000
_cell.angle_alpha   90.00
_cell.angle_beta   90.00
_cell.angle_gamma   90.00
#
_symmetry.space_group_name_H-M   'P 1'
#
loop_
_entity.id
_entity.type
_entity.pdbx_description
1 polymer ?
#
loop_
_entity_poly.entity_id
_entity_poly.type
_entity_poly.pdbx_seq_one_letter_code
_entity_poly.pdbx_strand_id
1 'polypeptide(L)'
;MGWFSSVWDTVKSVGSAVTKVVRKAYEVCNSDSAVEAYDRLEKVVEKYNRKPAKTAPPPSNNAPDFFGSTTSTKVESKLIEQNRRLIQHDSEIKESKQVMALQVELSRLRGSADVIDRSMKNVKIHASSLSVHYQNMRNINGLIDDVNGLRHGLKAVISTLNYNANLMSSEGAKPRKIEGIDIEKQSGSISQVAAYDAFDRTRELLRNEVVELSELSTNHLNDIEKLKVNASTLGGELGGQIIEFVDQQIVPIVKQAESAGLILKSEVASLPAAVREPNGSLVFEDGSIKLERLSDSTGI
;
A
#
# COMPACT_ATOMS: atom_id res chain seq x y z
N MET A 1 20.89 38.41 -3.09
CA MET A 1 20.43 37.84 -1.80
C MET A 1 19.14 37.00 -1.91
N GLY A 2 18.44 36.93 -3.05
CA GLY A 2 17.10 36.29 -3.12
C GLY A 2 17.00 34.80 -3.46
N TRP A 3 18.07 34.15 -3.97
CA TRP A 3 18.01 32.75 -4.41
C TRP A 3 18.07 31.73 -3.26
N PHE A 4 18.84 32.04 -2.21
CA PHE A 4 19.11 31.10 -1.12
C PHE A 4 18.06 31.08 0.00
N SER A 5 17.28 32.16 0.16
CA SER A 5 16.27 32.24 1.25
C SER A 5 14.98 31.49 0.91
N SER A 6 14.52 31.51 -0.34
CA SER A 6 13.26 30.87 -0.77
C SER A 6 13.33 29.34 -0.76
N VAL A 7 14.48 28.77 -1.13
CA VAL A 7 14.71 27.31 -1.10
C VAL A 7 14.71 26.80 0.34
N TRP A 8 15.29 27.54 1.28
CA TRP A 8 15.37 27.15 2.69
C TRP A 8 14.02 27.14 3.41
N ASP A 9 13.16 28.11 3.15
CA ASP A 9 11.82 28.16 3.74
C ASP A 9 10.90 27.08 3.16
N THR A 10 11.06 26.79 1.87
CA THR A 10 10.39 25.66 1.19
C THR A 10 10.81 24.32 1.80
N VAL A 11 12.12 24.09 1.98
CA VAL A 11 12.66 22.88 2.61
C VAL A 11 12.13 22.71 4.05
N LYS A 12 12.08 23.77 4.87
CA LYS A 12 11.54 23.70 6.24
C LYS A 12 10.05 23.31 6.27
N SER A 13 9.24 23.85 5.36
CA SER A 13 7.82 23.50 5.28
C SER A 13 7.61 22.01 4.92
N VAL A 14 8.39 21.50 3.96
CA VAL A 14 8.38 20.09 3.53
C VAL A 14 8.75 19.16 4.68
N GLY A 15 9.75 19.52 5.50
CA GLY A 15 10.17 18.69 6.63
C GLY A 15 9.08 18.45 7.68
N SER A 16 8.25 19.46 7.95
CA SER A 16 7.12 19.34 8.88
C SER A 16 6.04 18.38 8.34
N ALA A 17 5.74 18.47 7.04
CA ALA A 17 4.77 17.60 6.38
C ALA A 17 5.27 16.15 6.29
N VAL A 18 6.54 15.94 5.93
CA VAL A 18 7.17 14.61 5.91
C VAL A 18 7.13 13.97 7.30
N THR A 19 7.49 14.72 8.35
CA THR A 19 7.44 14.21 9.73
C THR A 19 6.03 13.80 10.14
N LYS A 20 5.02 14.57 9.73
CA LYS A 20 3.61 14.28 9.98
C LYS A 20 3.16 12.99 9.29
N VAL A 21 3.48 12.83 8.00
CA VAL A 21 3.17 11.63 7.21
C VAL A 21 3.83 10.39 7.83
N VAL A 22 5.13 10.47 8.13
CA VAL A 22 5.85 9.34 8.74
C VAL A 22 5.23 8.96 10.08
N ARG A 23 5.02 9.92 10.97
CA ARG A 23 4.41 9.66 12.27
C ARG A 23 3.04 9.01 12.10
N LYS A 24 2.20 9.56 11.21
CA LYS A 24 0.87 9.03 10.98
C LYS A 24 0.92 7.60 10.45
N ALA A 25 1.83 7.29 9.50
CA ALA A 25 1.99 5.95 8.96
C ALA A 25 2.36 4.93 10.06
N TYR A 26 3.23 5.32 10.98
CA TYR A 26 3.55 4.49 12.15
C TYR A 26 2.38 4.38 13.14
N GLU A 27 1.55 5.41 13.30
CA GLU A 27 0.37 5.34 14.17
C GLU A 27 -0.71 4.41 13.60
N VAL A 28 -1.04 4.54 12.30
CA VAL A 28 -2.23 3.89 11.72
C VAL A 28 -1.95 2.50 11.15
N CYS A 29 -0.74 2.21 10.66
CA CYS A 29 -0.40 0.91 10.08
C CYS A 29 0.07 -0.11 11.14
N ASN A 30 -0.38 0.02 12.39
CA ASN A 30 -0.02 -0.85 13.54
C ASN A 30 -1.03 -1.99 13.79
N SER A 31 -1.92 -2.30 12.85
CA SER A 31 -2.92 -3.33 13.10
C SER A 31 -2.30 -4.73 13.18
N ASP A 32 -2.97 -5.58 13.96
CA ASP A 32 -2.70 -7.01 13.97
C ASP A 32 -2.92 -7.61 12.57
N SER A 33 -2.31 -8.78 12.33
CA SER A 33 -2.47 -9.50 11.06
C SER A 33 -3.82 -10.20 11.01
N ALA A 34 -4.58 -9.93 9.95
CA ALA A 34 -5.84 -10.66 9.71
C ALA A 34 -5.58 -12.13 9.29
N VAL A 35 -4.38 -12.46 8.80
CA VAL A 35 -4.01 -13.82 8.37
C VAL A 35 -4.18 -14.82 9.50
N GLU A 36 -3.72 -14.50 10.72
CA GLU A 36 -3.85 -15.40 11.86
C GLU A 36 -5.31 -15.63 12.27
N ALA A 37 -6.16 -14.61 12.10
CA ALA A 37 -7.59 -14.75 12.36
C ALA A 37 -8.24 -15.69 11.32
N TYR A 38 -7.87 -15.58 10.05
CA TYR A 38 -8.29 -16.52 9.02
C TYR A 38 -7.79 -17.96 9.27
N ASP A 39 -6.54 -18.14 9.70
CA ASP A 39 -5.99 -19.46 10.06
C ASP A 39 -6.76 -20.10 11.22
N ARG A 40 -7.24 -19.30 12.18
CA ARG A 40 -8.10 -19.76 13.28
C ARG A 40 -9.48 -20.13 12.78
N LEU A 41 -10.07 -19.34 11.89
CA LEU A 41 -11.38 -19.60 11.30
C LEU A 41 -11.38 -20.88 10.45
N GLU A 42 -10.33 -21.10 9.66
CA GLU A 42 -10.14 -22.33 8.88
C GLU A 42 -10.17 -23.58 9.77
N LYS A 43 -9.49 -23.54 10.93
CA LYS A 43 -9.51 -24.63 11.92
C LYS A 43 -10.90 -24.88 12.50
N VAL A 44 -11.76 -23.86 12.62
CA VAL A 44 -13.16 -24.04 13.07
C VAL A 44 -13.94 -24.82 12.02
N VAL A 45 -13.80 -24.43 10.74
CA VAL A 45 -14.48 -25.12 9.62
C VAL A 45 -13.96 -26.55 9.45
N GLU A 46 -12.65 -26.79 9.55
CA GLU A 46 -12.08 -28.13 9.48
C GLU A 46 -12.58 -29.05 10.61
N LYS A 47 -12.70 -28.54 11.84
CA LYS A 47 -13.24 -29.32 12.97
C LYS A 47 -14.69 -29.72 12.74
N TYR A 48 -15.48 -28.86 12.10
CA TYR A 48 -16.85 -29.19 11.72
C TYR A 48 -16.88 -30.34 10.70
N ASN A 49 -16.03 -30.28 9.66
CA ASN A 49 -15.90 -31.35 8.67
C ASN A 49 -15.37 -32.68 9.24
N ARG A 50 -14.61 -32.65 10.34
CA ARG A 50 -14.12 -33.85 11.03
C ARG A 50 -15.12 -34.44 12.03
N LYS A 51 -16.28 -33.80 12.29
CA LYS A 51 -17.35 -34.51 13.00
C LYS A 51 -17.69 -35.74 12.16
N PRO A 52 -17.64 -36.96 12.72
CA PRO A 52 -17.93 -38.15 11.93
C PRO A 52 -19.33 -37.95 11.34
N ALA A 53 -19.43 -37.96 10.01
CA ALA A 53 -20.67 -38.29 9.34
C ALA A 53 -21.22 -39.49 10.11
N LYS A 54 -22.42 -39.38 10.70
CA LYS A 54 -23.02 -40.47 11.47
C LYS A 54 -22.78 -41.73 10.68
N THR A 55 -21.89 -42.59 11.18
CA THR A 55 -21.25 -43.62 10.39
C THR A 55 -22.33 -44.35 9.64
N ALA A 56 -22.31 -44.26 8.31
CA ALA A 56 -23.18 -45.09 7.50
C ALA A 56 -22.99 -46.51 8.05
N PRO A 57 -24.07 -47.16 8.54
CA PRO A 57 -23.92 -48.49 9.10
C PRO A 57 -23.17 -49.35 8.08
N PRO A 58 -22.22 -50.19 8.53
CA PRO A 58 -21.37 -50.96 7.63
C PRO A 58 -22.24 -51.62 6.55
N PRO A 59 -21.76 -51.71 5.29
CA PRO A 59 -22.53 -52.36 4.24
C PRO A 59 -22.99 -53.71 4.78
N SER A 60 -24.31 -53.87 4.89
CA SER A 60 -24.90 -55.14 5.23
C SER A 60 -24.37 -56.13 4.20
N ASN A 61 -23.53 -57.08 4.62
CA ASN A 61 -22.99 -58.15 3.76
C ASN A 61 -24.08 -59.02 3.12
N ASN A 62 -25.33 -58.80 3.50
CA ASN A 62 -26.47 -59.37 2.82
C ASN A 62 -26.95 -58.38 1.77
N ALA A 63 -26.64 -58.68 0.50
CA ALA A 63 -27.45 -58.20 -0.61
C ALA A 63 -28.92 -58.48 -0.27
N PRO A 64 -29.86 -57.55 -0.55
CA PRO A 64 -31.25 -57.81 -0.22
C PRO A 64 -31.70 -59.05 -0.99
N ASP A 65 -32.04 -60.11 -0.27
CA ASP A 65 -32.64 -61.29 -0.87
C ASP A 65 -34.06 -60.93 -1.32
N PHE A 66 -34.22 -60.72 -2.63
CA PHE A 66 -35.49 -60.45 -3.31
C PHE A 66 -36.15 -61.73 -3.84
N PHE A 67 -35.47 -62.89 -3.73
CA PHE A 67 -35.89 -64.16 -4.35
C PHE A 67 -36.30 -65.23 -3.33
N GLY A 68 -35.86 -65.13 -2.08
CA GLY A 68 -36.39 -65.91 -0.96
C GLY A 68 -37.78 -65.41 -0.57
N SER A 69 -38.71 -66.31 -0.19
CA SER A 69 -40.12 -66.05 0.16
C SER A 69 -40.29 -64.85 1.10
N THR A 70 -40.33 -63.66 0.52
CA THR A 70 -40.46 -62.38 1.22
C THR A 70 -41.86 -61.89 0.93
N THR A 71 -42.64 -61.74 1.99
CA THR A 71 -43.95 -61.10 1.95
C THR A 71 -43.77 -59.70 1.34
N SER A 72 -44.63 -59.28 0.41
CA SER A 72 -44.57 -57.99 -0.30
C SER A 72 -44.28 -56.79 0.62
N THR A 73 -44.77 -56.84 1.86
CA THR A 73 -44.52 -55.88 2.95
C THR A 73 -43.06 -55.73 3.38
N LYS A 74 -42.24 -56.79 3.36
CA LYS A 74 -40.79 -56.72 3.70
C LYS A 74 -39.95 -56.06 2.60
N VAL A 75 -40.37 -56.21 1.34
CA VAL A 75 -39.73 -55.54 0.21
C VAL A 75 -40.03 -54.05 0.27
N GLU A 76 -41.30 -53.69 0.48
CA GLU A 76 -41.75 -52.31 0.62
C GLU A 76 -41.05 -51.58 1.79
N SER A 77 -40.92 -52.21 2.96
CA SER A 77 -40.22 -51.62 4.11
C SER A 77 -38.74 -51.35 3.83
N LYS A 78 -38.04 -52.27 3.14
CA LYS A 78 -36.64 -52.06 2.74
C LYS A 78 -36.49 -50.95 1.70
N LEU A 79 -37.45 -50.82 0.78
CA LEU A 79 -37.44 -49.79 -0.26
C LEU A 79 -37.65 -48.39 0.34
N ILE A 80 -38.56 -48.26 1.33
CA ILE A 80 -38.77 -47.04 2.10
C ILE A 80 -37.50 -46.67 2.90
N GLU A 81 -36.85 -47.65 3.54
CA GLU A 81 -35.61 -47.43 4.27
C GLU A 81 -34.48 -46.96 3.36
N GLN A 82 -34.29 -47.60 2.20
CA GLN A 82 -33.29 -47.19 1.21
C GLN A 82 -33.58 -45.80 0.65
N ASN A 83 -34.84 -45.47 0.34
CA ASN A 83 -35.22 -44.15 -0.13
C ASN A 83 -34.92 -43.07 0.91
N ARG A 84 -35.18 -43.35 2.20
CA ARG A 84 -34.85 -42.44 3.30
C ARG A 84 -33.34 -42.21 3.42
N ARG A 85 -32.52 -43.26 3.25
CA ARG A 85 -31.06 -43.16 3.24
C ARG A 85 -30.54 -42.37 2.03
N LEU A 86 -31.13 -42.55 0.85
CA LEU A 86 -30.77 -41.78 -0.35
C LEU A 86 -31.02 -40.28 -0.15
N ILE A 87 -32.19 -39.91 0.40
CA ILE A 87 -32.52 -38.51 0.71
C ILE A 87 -31.53 -37.94 1.74
N GLN A 88 -31.15 -38.73 2.76
CA GLN A 88 -30.13 -38.31 3.74
C GLN A 88 -28.76 -38.09 3.08
N HIS A 89 -28.28 -39.04 2.28
CA HIS A 89 -26.99 -38.89 1.59
C HIS A 89 -26.98 -37.74 0.60
N ASP A 90 -28.08 -37.48 -0.12
CA ASP A 90 -28.18 -36.33 -1.01
C ASP A 90 -28.07 -35.02 -0.23
N SER A 91 -28.69 -34.93 0.95
CA SER A 91 -28.57 -33.77 1.84
C SER A 91 -27.15 -33.58 2.39
N GLU A 92 -26.48 -34.68 2.79
CA GLU A 92 -25.09 -34.67 3.29
C GLU A 92 -24.10 -34.25 2.18
N ILE A 93 -24.29 -34.74 0.95
CA ILE A 93 -23.47 -34.35 -0.20
C ILE A 93 -23.65 -32.87 -0.52
N LYS A 94 -24.88 -32.37 -0.45
CA LYS A 94 -25.17 -30.95 -0.70
C LYS A 94 -24.51 -30.05 0.34
N GLU A 95 -24.63 -30.39 1.63
CA GLU A 95 -23.96 -29.68 2.73
C GLU A 95 -22.43 -29.74 2.55
N SER A 96 -21.87 -30.91 2.28
CA SER A 96 -20.43 -31.08 2.06
C SER A 96 -19.89 -30.21 0.92
N LYS A 97 -20.62 -30.12 -0.21
CA LYS A 97 -20.26 -29.23 -1.33
C LYS A 97 -20.27 -27.75 -0.92
N GLN A 98 -21.25 -27.33 -0.12
CA GLN A 98 -21.34 -25.96 0.37
C GLN A 98 -20.18 -25.64 1.33
N VAL A 99 -19.83 -26.56 2.23
CA VAL A 99 -18.70 -26.36 3.14
C VAL A 99 -17.36 -26.32 2.39
N MET A 100 -17.15 -27.18 1.38
CA MET A 100 -15.95 -27.11 0.54
C MET A 100 -15.83 -25.77 -0.19
N ALA A 101 -16.94 -25.24 -0.72
CA ALA A 101 -16.95 -23.92 -1.35
C ALA A 101 -16.55 -22.81 -0.36
N LEU A 102 -17.05 -22.86 0.89
CA LEU A 102 -16.65 -21.94 1.95
C LEU A 102 -15.16 -22.05 2.30
N GLN A 103 -14.60 -23.26 2.35
CA GLN A 103 -13.17 -23.45 2.61
C GLN A 103 -12.30 -22.82 1.52
N VAL A 104 -12.67 -22.99 0.25
CA VAL A 104 -11.96 -22.36 -0.88
C VAL A 104 -12.04 -20.83 -0.78
N GLU A 105 -13.22 -20.29 -0.45
CA GLU A 105 -13.41 -18.86 -0.28
C GLU A 105 -12.60 -18.29 0.89
N LEU A 106 -12.56 -18.99 2.04
CA LEU A 106 -11.74 -18.62 3.19
C LEU A 106 -10.25 -18.61 2.85
N SER A 107 -9.75 -19.61 2.11
CA SER A 107 -8.35 -19.66 1.67
C SER A 107 -8.00 -18.49 0.75
N ARG A 108 -8.92 -18.14 -0.17
CA ARG A 108 -8.76 -16.97 -1.05
C ARG A 108 -8.73 -15.66 -0.24
N LEU A 109 -9.64 -15.50 0.71
CA LEU A 109 -9.71 -14.33 1.58
C LEU A 109 -8.45 -14.21 2.45
N ARG A 110 -7.98 -15.31 3.05
CA ARG A 110 -6.70 -15.36 3.75
C ARG A 110 -5.55 -14.83 2.89
N GLY A 111 -5.46 -15.27 1.64
CA GLY A 111 -4.45 -14.78 0.69
C GLY A 111 -4.56 -13.27 0.45
N SER A 112 -5.79 -12.75 0.30
CA SER A 112 -6.03 -11.30 0.19
C SER A 112 -5.66 -10.53 1.46
N ALA A 113 -5.87 -11.10 2.64
CA ALA A 113 -5.47 -10.51 3.92
C ALA A 113 -3.93 -10.40 4.05
N ASP A 114 -3.18 -11.40 3.60
CA ASP A 114 -1.71 -11.34 3.56
C ASP A 114 -1.20 -10.20 2.65
N VAL A 115 -1.88 -9.95 1.52
CA VAL A 115 -1.54 -8.81 0.65
C VAL A 115 -1.78 -7.48 1.37
N ILE A 116 -2.88 -7.33 2.12
CA ILE A 116 -3.15 -6.13 2.93
C ILE A 116 -2.07 -5.93 4.00
N ASP A 117 -1.71 -6.99 4.73
CA ASP A 117 -0.67 -6.94 5.77
C ASP A 117 0.69 -6.52 5.19
N ARG A 118 1.04 -7.04 4.01
CA ARG A 118 2.26 -6.64 3.29
C ARG A 118 2.18 -5.18 2.82
N SER A 119 1.02 -4.75 2.30
CA SER A 119 0.80 -3.38 1.86
C SER A 119 0.99 -2.38 3.02
N MET A 120 0.42 -2.65 4.20
CA MET A 120 0.67 -1.81 5.39
C MET A 120 2.15 -1.74 5.79
N LYS A 121 2.88 -2.86 5.69
CA LYS A 121 4.33 -2.89 5.96
C LYS A 121 5.11 -2.06 4.95
N ASN A 122 4.76 -2.16 3.67
CA ASN A 122 5.37 -1.37 2.60
C ASN A 122 5.13 0.13 2.81
N VAL A 123 3.91 0.53 3.14
CA VAL A 123 3.57 1.93 3.47
C VAL A 123 4.45 2.46 4.61
N LYS A 124 4.68 1.68 5.68
CA LYS A 124 5.61 2.06 6.75
C LYS A 124 7.05 2.21 6.27
N ILE A 125 7.53 1.25 5.48
CA ILE A 125 8.90 1.25 4.93
C ILE A 125 9.08 2.49 4.04
N HIS A 126 8.16 2.75 3.13
CA HIS A 126 8.29 3.88 2.20
C HIS A 126 8.03 5.23 2.86
N ALA A 127 7.21 5.30 3.91
CA ALA A 127 7.15 6.48 4.76
C ALA A 127 8.50 6.73 5.46
N SER A 128 9.17 5.69 5.97
CA SER A 128 10.52 5.82 6.53
C SER A 128 11.55 6.26 5.48
N SER A 129 11.54 5.63 4.30
CA SER A 129 12.38 6.00 3.17
C SER A 129 12.16 7.45 2.74
N LEU A 130 10.92 7.94 2.74
CA LEU A 130 10.59 9.34 2.46
C LEU A 130 11.30 10.29 3.43
N SER A 131 11.33 9.97 4.73
CA SER A 131 12.07 10.75 5.73
C SER A 131 13.57 10.76 5.47
N VAL A 132 14.15 9.60 5.13
CA VAL A 132 15.58 9.49 4.81
C VAL A 132 15.92 10.27 3.54
N HIS A 133 15.12 10.14 2.49
CA HIS A 133 15.32 10.88 1.24
C HIS A 133 15.18 12.39 1.43
N TYR A 134 14.24 12.83 2.26
CA TYR A 134 14.13 14.24 2.63
C TYR A 134 15.39 14.75 3.36
N GLN A 135 15.90 14.00 4.35
CA GLN A 135 17.13 14.37 5.06
C GLN A 135 18.33 14.44 4.11
N ASN A 136 18.47 13.45 3.22
CA ASN A 136 19.54 13.42 2.23
C ASN A 136 19.43 14.60 1.25
N MET A 137 18.22 14.89 0.76
CA MET A 137 17.97 16.05 -0.11
C MET A 137 18.35 17.36 0.59
N ARG A 138 17.94 17.54 1.85
CA ARG A 138 18.32 18.72 2.65
C ARG A 138 19.84 18.84 2.81
N ASN A 139 20.53 17.75 3.15
CA ASN A 139 21.98 17.76 3.37
C ASN A 139 22.75 18.04 2.07
N ILE A 140 22.35 17.40 0.96
CA ILE A 140 22.95 17.60 -0.36
C ILE A 140 22.74 19.04 -0.83
N ASN A 141 21.54 19.60 -0.63
CA ASN A 141 21.28 20.99 -1.01
C ASN A 141 22.16 21.96 -0.23
N GLY A 142 22.31 21.76 1.09
CA GLY A 142 23.24 22.58 1.91
C GLY A 142 24.67 22.52 1.39
N LEU A 143 25.19 21.32 1.09
CA LEU A 143 26.54 21.15 0.53
C LEU A 143 26.69 21.80 -0.85
N ILE A 144 25.70 21.64 -1.74
CA ILE A 144 25.71 22.24 -3.07
C ILE A 144 25.69 23.77 -2.97
N ASP A 145 24.92 24.33 -2.04
CA ASP A 145 24.85 25.77 -1.81
C ASP A 145 26.20 26.32 -1.31
N ASP A 146 26.84 25.64 -0.36
CA ASP A 146 28.16 26.00 0.13
C ASP A 146 29.21 25.98 -1.00
N VAL A 147 29.23 24.91 -1.81
CA VAL A 147 30.14 24.77 -2.95
C VAL A 147 29.87 25.84 -4.01
N ASN A 148 28.60 26.10 -4.35
CA ASN A 148 28.22 27.15 -5.29
C ASN A 148 28.60 28.54 -4.77
N GLY A 149 28.48 28.78 -3.46
CA GLY A 149 28.92 30.01 -2.78
C GLY A 149 30.43 30.21 -2.85
N LEU A 150 31.22 29.18 -2.50
CA LEU A 150 32.68 29.20 -2.63
C LEU A 150 33.12 29.47 -4.06
N ARG A 151 32.49 28.80 -5.01
CA ARG A 151 32.75 28.98 -6.45
C ARG A 151 32.43 30.40 -6.92
N HIS A 152 31.30 30.96 -6.49
CA HIS A 152 30.95 32.34 -6.79
C HIS A 152 31.99 33.32 -6.23
N GLY A 153 32.42 33.12 -4.98
CA GLY A 153 33.47 33.90 -4.34
C GLY A 153 34.79 33.82 -5.09
N LEU A 154 35.23 32.61 -5.44
CA LEU A 154 36.44 32.38 -6.24
C LEU A 154 36.37 33.10 -7.59
N LYS A 155 35.25 32.96 -8.32
CA LYS A 155 35.03 33.67 -9.59
C LYS A 155 35.03 35.19 -9.42
N ALA A 156 34.55 35.73 -8.30
CA ALA A 156 34.62 37.16 -8.01
C ALA A 156 36.07 37.63 -7.74
N VAL A 157 36.86 36.85 -7.00
CA VAL A 157 38.30 37.13 -6.79
C VAL A 157 39.04 37.09 -8.13
N ILE A 158 38.84 36.04 -8.93
CA ILE A 158 39.46 35.89 -10.25
C ILE A 158 39.03 37.03 -11.19
N SER A 159 37.75 37.44 -11.17
CA SER A 159 37.28 38.60 -11.94
C SER A 159 38.02 39.88 -11.56
N THR A 160 38.30 40.07 -10.27
CA THR A 160 39.02 41.23 -9.75
C THR A 160 40.49 41.20 -10.18
N LEU A 161 41.15 40.04 -10.06
CA LEU A 161 42.51 39.83 -10.55
C LEU A 161 42.59 40.07 -12.07
N ASN A 162 41.64 39.55 -12.83
CA ASN A 162 41.52 39.77 -14.27
C ASN A 162 41.40 41.27 -14.59
N TYR A 163 40.54 41.99 -13.87
CA TYR A 163 40.38 43.44 -14.04
C TYR A 163 41.68 44.21 -13.73
N ASN A 164 42.34 43.91 -12.61
CA ASN A 164 43.60 44.55 -12.22
C ASN A 164 44.73 44.26 -13.22
N ALA A 165 44.85 43.03 -13.70
CA ALA A 165 45.84 42.66 -14.72
C ALA A 165 45.64 43.43 -16.03
N ASN A 166 44.38 43.65 -16.44
CA ASN A 166 44.06 44.45 -17.63
C ASN A 166 44.42 45.94 -17.43
N LEU A 167 44.16 46.50 -16.24
CA LEU A 167 44.53 47.88 -15.91
C LEU A 167 46.06 48.10 -15.94
N MET A 168 46.84 47.14 -15.45
CA MET A 168 48.30 47.23 -15.45
C MET A 168 48.92 47.05 -16.84
N SER A 169 48.22 46.33 -17.74
CA SER A 169 48.78 45.94 -19.04
C SER A 169 48.36 46.85 -20.20
N SER A 170 47.36 47.72 -20.02
CA SER A 170 46.85 48.55 -21.11
C SER A 170 46.25 49.87 -20.61
N GLU A 171 46.95 50.99 -20.85
CA GLU A 171 46.39 52.33 -20.64
C GLU A 171 45.25 52.58 -21.65
N GLY A 172 44.01 52.68 -21.15
CA GLY A 172 42.85 53.14 -21.93
C GLY A 172 42.03 52.08 -22.67
N ALA A 173 42.40 50.79 -22.63
CA ALA A 173 41.59 49.73 -23.23
C ALA A 173 40.50 49.21 -22.29
N LYS A 174 39.31 48.89 -22.82
CA LYS A 174 38.24 48.24 -22.04
C LYS A 174 38.75 46.89 -21.51
N PRO A 175 38.56 46.56 -20.22
CA PRO A 175 39.02 45.30 -19.65
C PRO A 175 38.45 44.11 -20.42
N ARG A 176 39.30 43.14 -20.78
CA ARG A 176 38.90 41.91 -21.46
C ARG A 176 39.07 40.70 -20.54
N LYS A 177 38.24 39.68 -20.72
CA LYS A 177 38.44 38.37 -20.08
C LYS A 177 39.73 37.78 -20.63
N ILE A 178 40.68 37.42 -19.77
CA ILE A 178 41.88 36.68 -20.16
C ILE A 178 41.44 35.29 -20.65
N GLU A 179 41.98 34.86 -21.78
CA GLU A 179 41.66 33.58 -22.40
C GLU A 179 41.96 32.41 -21.45
N GLY A 180 41.06 31.43 -21.38
CA GLY A 180 41.18 30.27 -20.47
C GLY A 180 40.74 30.54 -19.01
N ILE A 181 40.46 31.79 -18.63
CA ILE A 181 40.03 32.13 -17.26
C ILE A 181 38.50 32.23 -17.19
N ASP A 182 37.86 31.35 -16.41
CA ASP A 182 36.42 31.40 -16.15
C ASP A 182 36.08 32.41 -15.04
N ILE A 183 35.48 33.54 -15.44
CA ILE A 183 35.00 34.61 -14.55
C ILE A 183 33.47 34.67 -14.46
N GLU A 184 32.76 33.78 -15.16
CA GLU A 184 31.29 33.82 -15.25
C GLU A 184 30.67 33.24 -13.99
N LYS A 185 30.30 34.12 -13.06
CA LYS A 185 29.87 33.76 -11.69
C LYS A 185 28.71 32.76 -11.60
N GLN A 186 27.90 32.62 -12.66
CA GLN A 186 26.77 31.70 -12.71
C GLN A 186 27.06 30.39 -13.47
N SER A 187 27.88 30.43 -14.53
CA SER A 187 28.15 29.29 -15.41
C SER A 187 28.76 28.09 -14.66
N GLY A 188 28.19 26.89 -14.83
CA GLY A 188 28.69 25.59 -14.29
C GLY A 188 28.22 25.20 -12.89
N SER A 189 27.11 25.77 -12.38
CA SER A 189 26.61 25.48 -11.03
C SER A 189 26.17 24.03 -10.92
N ILE A 190 26.42 23.40 -9.76
CA ILE A 190 25.98 22.03 -9.51
C ILE A 190 24.47 22.04 -9.28
N SER A 191 23.77 21.13 -9.97
CA SER A 191 22.31 21.03 -9.95
C SER A 191 21.81 20.16 -8.78
N GLN A 192 20.75 20.62 -8.11
CA GLN A 192 20.07 19.89 -7.01
C GLN A 192 18.98 18.92 -7.52
N VAL A 193 18.77 18.85 -8.84
CA VAL A 193 17.63 18.15 -9.49
C VAL A 193 17.52 16.68 -9.11
N ALA A 194 18.62 15.94 -9.11
CA ALA A 194 18.59 14.51 -8.83
C ALA A 194 18.11 14.18 -7.41
N ALA A 195 18.42 15.05 -6.43
CA ALA A 195 17.99 14.87 -5.04
C ALA A 195 16.49 15.12 -4.88
N TYR A 196 15.96 16.15 -5.54
CA TYR A 196 14.53 16.42 -5.57
C TYR A 196 13.75 15.36 -6.35
N ASP A 197 14.27 14.89 -7.49
CA ASP A 197 13.65 13.84 -8.30
C ASP A 197 13.51 12.53 -7.51
N ALA A 198 14.53 12.13 -6.75
CA ALA A 198 14.46 10.95 -5.89
C ALA A 198 13.40 11.08 -4.79
N PHE A 199 13.34 12.23 -4.11
CA PHE A 199 12.32 12.50 -3.08
C PHE A 199 10.91 12.47 -3.66
N ASP A 200 10.68 13.12 -4.80
CA ASP A 200 9.38 13.21 -5.46
C ASP A 200 8.90 11.84 -5.95
N ARG A 201 9.80 10.99 -6.49
CA ARG A 201 9.47 9.60 -6.84
C ARG A 201 9.07 8.77 -5.62
N THR A 202 9.74 8.91 -4.48
CA THR A 202 9.33 8.21 -3.25
C THR A 202 7.96 8.69 -2.76
N ARG A 203 7.68 10.00 -2.87
CA ARG A 203 6.36 10.55 -2.57
C ARG A 203 5.28 9.93 -3.47
N GLU A 204 5.51 9.86 -4.78
CA GLU A 204 4.57 9.25 -5.73
C GLU A 204 4.35 7.77 -5.44
N LEU A 205 5.43 7.03 -5.17
CA LEU A 205 5.34 5.61 -4.81
C LEU A 205 4.49 5.42 -3.55
N LEU A 206 4.77 6.18 -2.49
CA LEU A 206 4.00 6.12 -1.24
C LEU A 206 2.53 6.50 -1.47
N ARG A 207 2.27 7.51 -2.32
CA ARG A 207 0.89 7.90 -2.68
C ARG A 207 0.14 6.74 -3.33
N ASN A 208 0.76 6.05 -4.28
CA ASN A 208 0.15 4.94 -4.97
C ASN A 208 -0.13 3.77 -4.03
N GLU A 209 0.82 3.41 -3.16
CA GLU A 209 0.64 2.34 -2.18
C GLU A 209 -0.47 2.61 -1.18
N VAL A 210 -0.60 3.86 -0.74
CA VAL A 210 -1.66 4.25 0.19
C VAL A 210 -3.05 4.19 -0.47
N VAL A 211 -3.14 4.55 -1.76
CA VAL A 211 -4.38 4.37 -2.55
C VAL A 211 -4.70 2.88 -2.70
N GLU A 212 -3.71 2.08 -3.09
CA GLU A 212 -3.85 0.64 -3.26
C GLU A 212 -4.27 -0.05 -1.96
N LEU A 213 -3.70 0.33 -0.80
CA LEU A 213 -4.09 -0.19 0.51
C LEU A 213 -5.58 0.04 0.79
N SER A 214 -6.07 1.25 0.50
CA SER A 214 -7.48 1.60 0.68
C SER A 214 -8.38 0.76 -0.24
N GLU A 215 -8.01 0.62 -1.51
CA GLU A 215 -8.79 -0.13 -2.50
C GLU A 215 -8.81 -1.63 -2.19
N LEU A 216 -7.65 -2.22 -1.86
CA LEU A 216 -7.53 -3.62 -1.46
C LEU A 216 -8.38 -3.91 -0.23
N SER A 217 -8.32 -3.05 0.79
CA SER A 217 -9.10 -3.23 2.02
C SER A 217 -10.61 -3.13 1.76
N THR A 218 -11.03 -2.17 0.94
CA THR A 218 -12.44 -2.00 0.53
C THR A 218 -12.95 -3.24 -0.21
N ASN A 219 -12.18 -3.73 -1.18
CA ASN A 219 -12.53 -4.92 -1.96
C ASN A 219 -12.59 -6.16 -1.07
N HIS A 220 -11.68 -6.28 -0.11
CA HIS A 220 -11.67 -7.38 0.84
C HIS A 220 -12.89 -7.36 1.77
N LEU A 221 -13.32 -6.18 2.25
CA LEU A 221 -14.57 -6.05 3.02
C LEU A 221 -15.80 -6.47 2.20
N ASN A 222 -15.87 -6.09 0.92
CA ASN A 222 -16.95 -6.53 0.04
C ASN A 222 -16.97 -8.05 -0.17
N ASP A 223 -15.78 -8.67 -0.25
CA ASP A 223 -15.66 -10.11 -0.35
C ASP A 223 -16.00 -10.83 0.96
N ILE A 224 -15.73 -10.22 2.11
CA ILE A 224 -16.20 -10.70 3.41
C ILE A 224 -17.73 -10.73 3.45
N GLU A 225 -18.41 -9.71 2.91
CA GLU A 225 -19.88 -9.72 2.85
C GLU A 225 -20.44 -10.84 1.98
N LYS A 226 -19.75 -11.21 0.87
CA LYS A 226 -20.11 -12.40 0.08
C LYS A 226 -19.94 -13.69 0.87
N LEU A 227 -18.84 -13.83 1.62
CA LEU A 227 -18.62 -14.96 2.52
C LEU A 227 -19.74 -15.06 3.56
N LYS A 228 -20.17 -13.92 4.15
CA LYS A 228 -21.27 -13.89 5.12
C LYS A 228 -22.59 -14.34 4.51
N VAL A 229 -22.89 -13.94 3.27
CA VAL A 229 -24.07 -14.42 2.52
C VAL A 229 -23.99 -15.92 2.30
N ASN A 230 -22.84 -16.45 1.89
CA ASN A 230 -22.63 -17.88 1.68
C ASN A 230 -22.76 -18.66 3.00
N ALA A 231 -22.19 -18.17 4.09
CA ALA A 231 -22.30 -18.75 5.43
C ALA A 231 -23.75 -18.73 5.95
N SER A 232 -24.50 -17.65 5.68
CA SER A 232 -25.92 -17.57 6.02
C SER A 232 -26.78 -18.59 5.25
N THR A 233 -26.40 -18.87 4.00
CA THR A 233 -27.08 -19.84 3.13
C THR A 233 -26.82 -21.28 3.57
N LEU A 234 -25.63 -21.56 4.12
CA LEU A 234 -25.34 -22.83 4.78
C LEU A 234 -26.25 -23.02 6.01
N GLY A 235 -26.45 -21.94 6.78
CA GLY A 235 -27.28 -21.96 7.99
C GLY A 235 -26.66 -22.79 9.12
N GLY A 236 -27.48 -23.07 10.15
CA GLY A 236 -27.07 -23.87 11.30
C GLY A 236 -25.99 -23.21 12.17
N GLU A 237 -25.39 -24.01 13.05
CA GLU A 237 -24.39 -23.56 14.03
C GLU A 237 -23.10 -23.06 13.33
N LEU A 238 -22.65 -23.75 12.28
CA LEU A 238 -21.41 -23.39 11.57
C LEU A 238 -21.54 -22.04 10.86
N GLY A 239 -22.64 -21.81 10.12
CA GLY A 239 -22.87 -20.53 9.44
C GLY A 239 -22.88 -19.36 10.41
N GLY A 240 -23.56 -19.50 11.56
CA GLY A 240 -23.57 -18.49 12.63
C GLY A 240 -22.18 -18.22 13.22
N GLN A 241 -21.42 -19.27 13.52
CA GLN A 241 -20.05 -19.15 14.05
C GLN A 241 -19.11 -18.45 13.08
N ILE A 242 -19.21 -18.72 11.77
CA ILE A 242 -18.38 -18.05 10.75
C ILE A 242 -18.69 -16.56 10.73
N ILE A 243 -19.97 -16.18 10.67
CA ILE A 243 -20.40 -14.77 10.62
C ILE A 243 -19.93 -14.03 11.87
N GLU A 244 -20.20 -14.59 13.05
CA GLU A 244 -19.80 -13.98 14.33
C GLU A 244 -18.28 -13.80 14.43
N PHE A 245 -17.52 -14.83 14.07
CA PHE A 245 -16.06 -14.78 14.10
C PHE A 245 -15.53 -13.70 13.16
N VAL A 246 -16.04 -13.65 11.94
CA VAL A 246 -15.64 -12.66 10.93
C VAL A 246 -15.92 -11.23 11.42
N ASP A 247 -17.12 -10.97 11.92
CA ASP A 247 -17.52 -9.65 12.39
C ASP A 247 -16.73 -9.19 13.63
N GLN A 248 -16.38 -10.11 14.52
CA GLN A 248 -15.66 -9.79 15.77
C GLN A 248 -14.14 -9.73 15.60
N GLN A 249 -13.54 -10.56 14.74
CA GLN A 249 -12.10 -10.78 14.71
C GLN A 249 -11.43 -10.28 13.42
N ILE A 250 -12.12 -10.32 12.28
CA ILE A 250 -11.52 -10.04 10.97
C ILE A 250 -11.91 -8.64 10.49
N VAL A 251 -13.20 -8.32 10.47
CA VAL A 251 -13.72 -7.02 10.01
C VAL A 251 -13.05 -5.82 10.71
N PRO A 252 -12.82 -5.83 12.03
CA PRO A 252 -12.19 -4.68 12.70
C PRO A 252 -10.76 -4.43 12.20
N ILE A 253 -9.99 -5.49 11.96
CA ILE A 253 -8.61 -5.41 11.47
C ILE A 253 -8.58 -4.81 10.07
N VAL A 254 -9.44 -5.32 9.17
CA VAL A 254 -9.49 -4.86 7.77
C VAL A 254 -10.01 -3.41 7.69
N LYS A 255 -11.00 -3.03 8.51
CA LYS A 255 -11.47 -1.64 8.59
C LYS A 255 -10.40 -0.69 9.13
N GLN A 256 -9.53 -1.17 10.03
CA GLN A 256 -8.39 -0.38 10.46
C GLN A 256 -7.41 -0.13 9.31
N ALA A 257 -7.11 -1.15 8.49
CA ALA A 257 -6.26 -1.00 7.31
C ALA A 257 -6.87 -0.06 6.25
N GLU A 258 -8.18 -0.16 6.00
CA GLU A 258 -8.93 0.76 5.13
C GLU A 258 -8.83 2.22 5.63
N SER A 259 -9.15 2.43 6.91
CA SER A 259 -9.06 3.74 7.56
C SER A 259 -7.65 4.31 7.52
N ALA A 260 -6.64 3.47 7.74
CA ALA A 260 -5.24 3.85 7.62
C ALA A 260 -4.91 4.36 6.21
N GLY A 261 -5.33 3.64 5.16
CA GLY A 261 -5.19 4.06 3.77
C GLY A 261 -5.86 5.41 3.50
N LEU A 262 -7.11 5.60 3.93
CA LEU A 262 -7.84 6.85 3.74
C LEU A 262 -7.20 8.05 4.45
N ILE A 263 -6.81 7.87 5.72
CA ILE A 263 -6.15 8.92 6.50
C ILE A 263 -4.83 9.31 5.82
N LEU A 264 -3.99 8.32 5.49
CA LEU A 264 -2.70 8.58 4.86
C LEU A 264 -2.84 9.18 3.47
N LYS A 265 -3.90 8.87 2.73
CA LYS A 265 -4.13 9.44 1.39
C LYS A 265 -4.21 10.96 1.48
N SER A 266 -4.93 11.48 2.47
CA SER A 266 -5.03 12.93 2.71
C SER A 266 -3.69 13.54 3.14
N GLU A 267 -2.93 12.85 3.99
CA GLU A 267 -1.65 13.33 4.50
C GLU A 267 -0.58 13.35 3.40
N VAL A 268 -0.49 12.29 2.60
CA VAL A 268 0.48 12.19 1.48
C VAL A 268 0.12 13.18 0.36
N ALA A 269 -1.17 13.42 0.11
CA ALA A 269 -1.60 14.45 -0.84
C ALA A 269 -1.15 15.87 -0.43
N SER A 270 -1.01 16.12 0.88
CA SER A 270 -0.51 17.41 1.39
C SER A 270 0.99 17.61 1.21
N LEU A 271 1.75 16.57 0.81
CA LEU A 271 3.17 16.71 0.52
C LEU A 271 3.36 17.52 -0.78
N PRO A 272 4.23 18.54 -0.77
CA PRO A 272 4.57 19.29 -1.97
C PRO A 272 5.06 18.37 -3.10
N ALA A 273 4.52 18.55 -4.30
CA ALA A 273 4.91 17.84 -5.51
C ALA A 273 5.77 18.74 -6.40
N ALA A 274 6.74 18.17 -7.10
CA ALA A 274 7.44 18.91 -8.14
C ALA A 274 6.59 18.98 -9.41
N VAL A 275 6.53 20.15 -10.05
CA VAL A 275 5.86 20.30 -11.36
C VAL A 275 6.75 19.70 -12.43
N ARG A 276 6.17 18.86 -13.29
CA ARG A 276 6.87 18.19 -14.40
C ARG A 276 6.29 18.57 -15.75
N GLU A 277 7.16 18.64 -16.75
CA GLU A 277 6.76 18.68 -18.15
C GLU A 277 6.22 17.31 -18.62
N PRO A 278 5.50 17.24 -19.76
CA PRO A 278 5.01 15.97 -20.32
C PRO A 278 6.11 14.94 -20.61
N ASN A 279 7.35 15.38 -20.79
CA ASN A 279 8.53 14.54 -20.98
C ASN A 279 9.13 14.00 -19.66
N GLY A 280 8.55 14.34 -18.51
CA GLY A 280 8.97 13.93 -17.16
C GLY A 280 10.05 14.81 -16.51
N SER A 281 10.55 15.83 -17.21
CA SER A 281 11.55 16.76 -16.67
C SER A 281 10.95 17.75 -15.67
N LEU A 282 11.73 18.16 -14.67
CA LEU A 282 11.29 19.14 -13.68
C LEU A 282 11.17 20.54 -14.28
N VAL A 283 10.08 21.24 -13.96
CA VAL A 283 9.88 22.64 -14.33
C VAL A 283 10.59 23.55 -13.33
N PHE A 284 11.24 24.60 -13.84
CA PHE A 284 11.90 25.61 -13.03
C PHE A 284 11.16 26.95 -13.14
N GLU A 285 10.99 27.62 -12.00
CA GLU A 285 10.45 28.99 -11.91
C GLU A 285 11.42 29.82 -11.06
N ASP A 286 11.83 30.97 -11.59
CA ASP A 286 12.79 31.90 -10.96
C ASP A 286 14.11 31.24 -10.50
N GLY A 287 14.58 30.24 -11.25
CA GLY A 287 15.83 29.53 -10.94
C GLY A 287 15.71 28.51 -9.80
N SER A 288 14.49 28.13 -9.41
CA SER A 288 14.18 27.09 -8.43
C SER A 288 13.23 26.05 -9.02
N ILE A 289 13.21 24.83 -8.46
CA ILE A 289 12.24 23.80 -8.89
C ILE A 289 10.84 24.29 -8.52
N LYS A 290 9.96 24.35 -9.50
CA LYS A 290 8.57 24.72 -9.29
C LYS A 290 7.85 23.61 -8.54
N LEU A 291 7.23 23.96 -7.41
CA LEU A 291 6.37 23.06 -6.66
C LEU A 291 4.91 23.37 -6.96
N GLU A 292 4.05 22.36 -6.99
CA GLU A 292 2.61 22.56 -7.00
C GLU A 292 2.23 23.37 -5.76
N ARG A 293 1.57 24.52 -5.97
CA ARG A 293 0.99 25.25 -4.84
C ARG A 293 -0.10 24.37 -4.25
N LEU A 294 -0.04 24.16 -2.94
CA LEU A 294 -1.14 23.62 -2.14
C LEU A 294 -2.30 24.63 -2.15
N SER A 295 -2.97 24.79 -3.28
CA SER A 295 -4.21 25.55 -3.41
C SER A 295 -5.34 24.55 -3.63
N ASP A 296 -6.14 24.37 -2.58
CA ASP A 296 -7.52 23.89 -2.57
C ASP A 296 -7.82 22.68 -3.47
N SER A 297 -7.37 21.49 -3.04
CA SER A 297 -8.02 20.24 -3.44
C SER A 297 -9.31 19.97 -2.67
N THR A 298 -9.95 21.00 -2.11
CA THR A 298 -11.40 21.03 -1.86
C THR A 298 -12.10 21.51 -3.12
N GLY A 299 -12.01 20.70 -4.17
CA GLY A 299 -12.82 20.81 -5.37
C GLY A 299 -13.59 19.52 -5.51
N ILE A 300 -14.86 19.59 -5.09
CA ILE A 300 -16.01 18.70 -5.36
C ILE A 300 -15.71 17.47 -6.23
#